data_AF-A0A9X0EGT7-F1
#
_entry.id   AF-A0A9X0EGT7-F1
#
_cell.length_a   1.000
_cell.length_b   1.000
_cell.length_c   1.000
_cell.angle_alpha   90.00
_cell.angle_beta   90.00
_cell.angle_gamma   90.00
#
_symmetry.space_group_name_H-M   'P 1'
#
loop_
_entity.id
_entity.type
_entity.pdbx_description
1 polymer ?
#
loop_
_entity_poly.entity_id
_entity_poly.type
_entity_poly.pdbx_seq_one_letter_code
_entity_poly.pdbx_strand_id
1 'polypeptide(L)' 'MSSAKGSATPRARIAYAITGHDSDAEFDGELYQGLLHAVRHLSSEERLRLIEDLQAAHAEIEGTNR' A
#
# COMPACT_ATOMS: atom_id res chain seq x y z
N MET A 1 -18.33 -28.39 22.14
CA MET A 1 -17.35 -28.08 21.07
C MET A 1 -17.67 -26.69 20.56
N SER A 2 -16.92 -25.67 21.00
CA SER A 2 -17.13 -24.28 20.58
C SER A 2 -16.08 -23.94 19.54
N SER A 3 -16.48 -23.87 18.27
CA SER A 3 -15.60 -23.45 17.19
C SER A 3 -15.35 -21.95 17.31
N ALA A 4 -14.12 -21.59 17.68
CA ALA A 4 -13.65 -20.21 17.63
C ALA A 4 -13.77 -19.70 16.19
N LYS A 5 -14.71 -18.80 15.97
CA LYS A 5 -14.86 -18.03 14.73
C LYS A 5 -13.60 -17.18 14.62
N GLY A 6 -12.64 -17.63 13.81
CA GLY A 6 -11.44 -16.87 13.48
C GLY A 6 -11.87 -15.51 12.91
N SER A 7 -11.82 -14.48 13.74
CA SER A 7 -11.98 -13.10 13.34
C SER A 7 -10.82 -12.77 12.42
N ALA A 8 -11.00 -12.93 11.11
CA ALA A 8 -10.04 -12.46 10.13
C ALA A 8 -9.94 -10.93 10.31
N THR A 9 -8.79 -10.46 10.81
CA THR A 9 -8.51 -9.02 10.92
C THR A 9 -8.78 -8.39 9.55
N PRO A 10 -9.64 -7.36 9.45
CA PRO A 10 -9.92 -6.72 8.18
C PRO A 10 -8.61 -6.18 7.62
N ARG A 11 -8.21 -6.68 6.45
CA ARG A 11 -7.03 -6.22 5.73
C ARG A 11 -7.43 -5.06 4.82
N ALA A 12 -6.70 -3.96 4.89
CA ALA A 12 -6.91 -2.82 4.00
C ALA A 12 -6.74 -3.25 2.54
N ARG A 13 -7.68 -2.84 1.68
CA ARG A 13 -7.67 -3.10 0.24
C ARG A 13 -7.45 -1.81 -0.54
N ILE A 14 -6.87 -1.93 -1.73
CA ILE A 14 -6.70 -0.82 -2.67
C ILE A 14 -7.04 -1.31 -4.08
N ALA A 15 -7.69 -0.44 -4.85
CA ALA A 15 -7.91 -0.63 -6.27
C ALA A 15 -7.41 0.62 -7.02
N TYR A 16 -6.61 0.43 -8.06
CA TYR A 16 -6.13 1.53 -8.91
C TYR A 16 -5.84 1.04 -10.33
N ALA A 17 -5.81 2.00 -11.27
CA ALA A 17 -5.39 1.82 -12.64
C ALA A 17 -4.18 2.69 -12.94
N ILE A 18 -3.17 2.14 -13.63
CA ILE A 18 -2.03 2.91 -14.16
C ILE A 18 -2.27 3.13 -15.64
N THR A 19 -2.51 4.37 -16.04
CA THR A 19 -2.66 4.75 -17.44
C THR A 19 -1.29 5.15 -18.00
N GLY A 20 -0.74 4.33 -18.90
CA GLY A 20 0.51 4.61 -19.62
C GLY A 20 0.32 4.44 -21.12
N HIS A 21 1.25 4.98 -21.93
CA HIS A 21 1.13 5.05 -23.39
C HIS A 21 0.88 3.71 -24.11
N ASP A 22 1.16 2.56 -23.47
CA ASP A 22 1.10 1.23 -24.09
C ASP A 22 0.40 0.15 -23.24
N SER A 23 -0.10 0.45 -22.03
CA SER A 23 -0.90 -0.53 -21.26
C SER A 23 -1.59 0.10 -20.05
N ASP A 24 -2.88 -0.22 -19.92
CA ASP A 24 -3.63 -0.01 -18.68
C ASP A 24 -3.38 -1.21 -17.77
N ALA A 25 -2.81 -0.97 -16.58
CA ALA A 25 -2.64 -1.99 -15.56
C ALA A 25 -3.66 -1.78 -14.44
N GLU A 26 -4.57 -2.74 -14.25
CA GLU A 26 -5.52 -2.77 -13.14
C GLU A 26 -4.99 -3.65 -12.01
N PHE A 27 -5.08 -3.16 -10.77
CA PHE A 27 -4.76 -3.93 -9.56
C PHE A 27 -5.94 -3.89 -8.58
N ASP A 28 -6.36 -5.06 -8.09
CA ASP A 28 -7.26 -5.22 -6.94
C ASP A 28 -6.69 -6.28 -5.99
N GLY A 29 -6.33 -5.86 -4.78
CA GLY A 29 -5.69 -6.74 -3.81
C GLY A 29 -5.41 -6.07 -2.47
N GLU A 30 -4.47 -6.64 -1.72
CA GLU A 30 -4.07 -6.10 -0.43
C GLU A 30 -3.29 -4.79 -0.62
N LEU A 31 -3.51 -3.83 0.29
CA LEU A 31 -2.93 -2.48 0.19
C LEU A 31 -1.41 -2.51 -0.03
N TYR A 32 -0.66 -3.29 0.75
CA TYR A 32 0.81 -3.34 0.62
C TYR A 32 1.25 -3.95 -0.71
N GLN A 33 0.51 -4.93 -1.25
CA GLN A 33 0.80 -5.51 -2.56
C GLN A 33 0.56 -4.48 -3.66
N GLY A 34 -0.53 -3.72 -3.55
CA GLY A 34 -0.85 -2.64 -4.47
C GLY A 34 0.20 -1.54 -4.45
N LEU A 35 0.64 -1.10 -3.28
CA LEU A 35 1.72 -0.11 -3.16
C LEU A 35 3.03 -0.61 -3.75
N LEU A 36 3.42 -1.88 -3.46
CA LEU A 36 4.62 -2.48 -4.03
C LEU A 36 4.56 -2.61 -5.56
N HIS A 37 3.38 -2.88 -6.11
CA HIS A 37 3.17 -2.91 -7.55
C HIS A 37 3.30 -1.50 -8.15
N ALA A 38 2.64 -0.50 -7.56
CA ALA A 38 2.64 0.89 -8.03
C ALA A 38 4.04 1.52 -8.04
N VAL A 39 4.85 1.26 -7.00
CA VAL A 39 6.23 1.76 -6.87
C VAL A 39 7.10 1.42 -8.08
N ARG A 40 6.84 0.29 -8.76
CA ARG A 40 7.61 -0.14 -9.93
C ARG A 40 7.43 0.78 -11.15
N HIS A 41 6.33 1.51 -11.21
CA HIS A 41 5.99 2.40 -12.31
C HIS A 41 6.40 3.87 -12.07
N LEU A 42 6.90 4.18 -10.88
CA LEU A 42 7.40 5.51 -10.53
C LEU A 42 8.82 5.73 -11.06
N SER A 43 9.13 6.98 -11.43
CA SER A 43 10.50 7.42 -11.69
C SER A 43 11.37 7.32 -10.44
N SER A 44 12.70 7.40 -10.60
CA SER A 44 13.61 7.34 -9.44
C SER A 44 13.37 8.46 -8.43
N GLU A 45 13.04 9.68 -8.87
CA GLU A 45 12.74 10.80 -7.98
C GLU A 45 11.40 10.63 -7.25
N GLU A 46 10.37 10.13 -7.94
CA GLU A 46 9.07 9.85 -7.32
C GLU A 46 9.17 8.71 -6.30
N ARG A 47 9.98 7.68 -6.59
CA ARG A 47 10.26 6.60 -5.63
C ARG A 47 10.94 7.11 -4.37
N LEU A 48 11.94 7.98 -4.50
CA LEU A 48 12.64 8.56 -3.34
C LEU A 48 11.68 9.39 -2.48
N ARG A 49 10.87 10.26 -3.09
CA ARG A 49 9.84 11.04 -2.39
C ARG A 49 8.86 10.15 -1.64
N LEU A 50 8.37 9.10 -2.27
CA LEU A 50 7.47 8.14 -1.62
C LEU A 50 8.12 7.45 -0.40
N ILE A 51 9.41 7.11 -0.46
CA ILE A 51 10.13 6.53 0.67
C ILE A 51 10.21 7.52 1.83
N GLU A 52 10.53 8.79 1.54
CA GLU A 52 10.61 9.86 2.54
C GLU A 52 9.25 10.10 3.21
N ASP A 53 8.17 10.18 2.42
CA ASP A 53 6.80 10.34 2.92
C ASP A 53 6.37 9.17 3.83
N LEU A 54 6.70 7.94 3.44
CA LEU A 54 6.40 6.75 4.24
C LEU A 54 7.18 6.72 5.57
N GLN A 55 8.45 7.16 5.55
CA GLN A 55 9.25 7.28 6.77
C GLN A 55 8.69 8.34 7.71
N ALA A 56 8.28 9.50 7.18
CA ALA A 56 7.66 10.57 7.95
C ALA A 56 6.33 10.11 8.58
N ALA A 57 5.46 9.48 7.80
CA ALA A 57 4.19 8.95 8.29
C ALA A 57 4.39 7.88 9.38
N HIS A 58 5.38 6.99 9.22
CA HIS A 58 5.70 6.00 10.24
C HIS A 58 6.15 6.65 11.56
N ALA A 59 7.04 7.65 11.48
CA ALA A 59 7.50 8.38 12.66
C ALA A 59 6.35 9.12 13.37
N GLU A 60 5.41 9.69 12.62
CA GLU A 60 4.20 10.33 13.17
C GLU A 60 3.32 9.32 13.92
N ILE A 61 3.08 8.14 13.34
CA ILE A 61 2.26 7.08 13.95
C ILE A 61 2.92 6.58 15.25
N GLU A 62 4.22 6.30 15.23
CA GLU A 62 4.96 5.84 16.41
C GLU A 62 5.06 6.93 17.48
N GLY A 63 5.20 8.19 17.07
CA GLY A 63 5.24 9.35 17.97
C GLY A 63 3.90 9.65 18.63
N THR A 64 2.79 9.41 17.92
CA THR A 64 1.42 9.61 18.43
C THR A 64 0.99 8.51 19.39
N ASN A 65 1.59 7.32 19.30
CA ASN A 65 1.34 6.18 20.19
C ASN A 65 2.19 6.18 21.48
N ARG A 66 2.94 7.26 21.76
CA ARG A 66 3.67 7.49 23.01
C ARG A 66 2.98 8.54 23.87
#